data_AF-A0AB39S255-F1
#
_entry.id   AF-A0AB39S255-F1
#
_cell.length_a   1.000
_cell.length_b   1.000
_cell.length_c   1.000
_cell.angle_alpha   90.00
_cell.angle_beta   90.00
_cell.angle_gamma   90.00
#
_symmetry.space_group_name_H-M   'P 1'
#
loop_
_entity.id
_entity.type
_entity.pdbx_description
1 polymer ?
#
loop_
_entity_poly.entity_id
_entity_poly.type
_entity_poly.pdbx_seq_one_letter_code
_entity_poly.pdbx_strand_id
1 'polypeptide(L)'
;MIVEHAELTVEAGREEDFEAVFEKAREPKQARSTPPNRGVSVIVEHAELTVEAGREEDFEAVFEKAREVLAEADGFRWAELLRCVERPRTFLLLVGWESVEAHTVGFRESERFQRWRSLVGPFFAEPPAVEHYRELGARFAG
;
A
#
# COMPACT_ATOMS: atom_id res chain seq x y z
N MET A 1 84.38 -42.27 7.03
CA MET A 1 84.50 -42.03 5.57
C MET A 1 83.89 -43.24 4.92
N ILE A 2 82.68 -43.21 4.37
CA ILE A 2 82.15 -42.27 3.38
C ILE A 2 80.65 -42.05 3.69
N VAL A 3 80.25 -40.78 3.76
CA VAL A 3 78.86 -40.32 3.54
C VAL A 3 78.64 -40.32 2.03
N GLU A 4 77.44 -40.64 1.53
CA GLU A 4 76.75 -39.88 0.48
C GLU A 4 75.35 -40.47 0.20
N HIS A 5 74.35 -39.60 0.42
CA HIS A 5 73.19 -39.32 -0.43
C HIS A 5 72.23 -40.45 -0.87
N ALA A 6 71.00 -40.39 -0.34
CA ALA A 6 69.79 -40.60 -1.13
C ALA A 6 68.69 -39.68 -0.58
N GLU A 7 68.18 -38.83 -1.47
CA GLU A 7 67.30 -37.70 -1.21
C GLU A 7 65.87 -38.12 -0.89
N LEU A 8 65.24 -37.38 0.03
CA LEU A 8 63.79 -37.39 0.23
C LEU A 8 63.09 -36.95 -1.07
N THR A 9 62.17 -37.78 -1.56
CA THR A 9 61.05 -37.32 -2.38
C THR A 9 59.78 -37.48 -1.58
N VAL A 10 59.29 -36.37 -1.01
CA VAL A 10 57.93 -36.26 -0.50
C VAL A 10 57.07 -35.89 -1.70
N GLU A 11 56.30 -36.84 -2.22
CA GLU A 11 55.22 -36.49 -3.14
C GLU A 11 54.10 -35.80 -2.35
N ALA A 12 53.89 -34.52 -2.69
CA ALA A 12 52.80 -33.71 -2.18
C ALA A 12 51.46 -34.25 -2.71
N GLY A 13 50.78 -35.06 -1.90
CA GLY A 13 49.38 -35.42 -2.06
C GLY A 13 48.50 -34.44 -1.31
N ARG A 14 47.73 -33.66 -2.08
CA ARG A 14 46.86 -32.55 -1.67
C ARG A 14 45.98 -32.86 -0.45
N GLU A 15 46.16 -32.06 0.59
CA GLU A 15 45.17 -31.73 1.60
C GLU A 15 44.03 -31.00 0.85
N GLU A 16 42.93 -31.70 0.55
CA GLU A 16 41.77 -31.04 -0.06
C GLU A 16 41.09 -30.18 1.01
N ASP A 17 41.27 -28.87 0.86
CA ASP A 17 40.68 -27.79 1.63
C ASP A 17 39.18 -28.02 1.87
N PHE A 18 38.83 -28.36 3.11
CA PHE A 18 37.44 -28.46 3.57
C PHE A 18 36.66 -27.13 3.41
N GLU A 19 37.35 -25.99 3.25
CA GLU A 19 36.72 -24.70 2.93
C GLU A 19 36.21 -24.60 1.49
N ALA A 20 36.83 -25.31 0.53
CA ALA A 20 36.43 -25.26 -0.88
C ALA A 20 35.08 -25.96 -1.14
N VAL A 21 34.66 -26.89 -0.27
CA VAL A 21 33.33 -27.53 -0.33
C VAL A 21 32.23 -26.56 0.12
N PHE A 22 32.51 -25.72 1.12
CA PHE A 22 31.53 -24.76 1.64
C PHE A 22 31.36 -23.52 0.76
N GLU A 23 32.39 -23.14 -0.01
CA GLU A 23 32.30 -22.00 -0.92
C GLU A 23 31.55 -22.34 -2.23
N LYS A 24 31.54 -23.62 -2.64
CA LYS A 24 30.81 -24.08 -3.83
C LYS A 24 29.29 -24.21 -3.65
N ALA A 25 28.78 -24.03 -2.42
CA ALA A 25 27.35 -24.04 -2.10
C ALA A 25 26.75 -22.63 -1.93
N ARG A 26 27.49 -21.57 -2.28
CA ARG A 26 27.00 -20.19 -2.26
C ARG A 26 26.76 -19.65 -3.67
N GLU A 27 25.90 -20.34 -4.40
CA GLU A 27 25.15 -19.64 -5.45
C GLU A 27 24.40 -18.49 -4.77
N PRO A 28 24.45 -17.25 -5.28
CA PRO A 28 23.51 -16.25 -4.82
C PRO A 28 22.13 -16.82 -5.14
N LYS A 29 21.34 -17.13 -4.11
CA LYS A 29 19.89 -17.13 -4.24
C LYS A 29 19.57 -15.73 -4.71
N GLN A 30 19.52 -15.58 -6.03
CA GLN A 30 18.97 -14.42 -6.70
C GLN A 30 17.66 -14.21 -5.96
N ALA A 31 17.61 -13.16 -5.13
CA ALA A 31 16.38 -12.78 -4.47
C ALA A 31 15.39 -12.79 -5.62
N ARG A 32 14.38 -13.68 -5.54
CA ARG A 32 13.29 -13.65 -6.50
C ARG A 32 12.75 -12.24 -6.32
N SER A 33 13.18 -11.34 -7.18
CA SER A 33 12.52 -10.06 -7.35
C SER A 33 11.18 -10.51 -7.86
N THR A 34 10.22 -10.64 -6.95
CA THR A 34 8.83 -10.62 -7.35
C THR A 34 8.75 -9.37 -8.22
N PRO A 35 8.52 -9.51 -9.53
CA PRO A 35 8.42 -8.32 -10.38
C PRO A 35 7.37 -7.44 -9.69
N PRO A 36 7.59 -6.12 -9.55
CA PRO A 36 6.56 -5.27 -8.99
C PRO A 36 5.32 -5.54 -9.80
N ASN A 37 4.25 -5.94 -9.12
CA ASN A 37 2.96 -6.22 -9.70
C ASN A 37 2.60 -4.98 -10.54
N ARG A 38 2.84 -5.00 -11.85
CA ARG A 38 2.44 -3.92 -12.77
C ARG A 38 0.93 -4.04 -13.06
N GLY A 39 0.17 -4.44 -12.05
CA GLY A 39 -1.25 -4.15 -11.98
C GLY A 39 -1.39 -2.64 -11.77
N VAL A 40 -2.38 -2.04 -12.42
CA VAL A 40 -2.70 -0.62 -12.30
C VAL A 40 -2.74 -0.24 -10.82
N SER A 41 -1.80 0.59 -10.38
CA SER A 41 -1.76 1.02 -8.98
C SER A 41 -2.97 1.90 -8.73
N VAL A 42 -3.89 1.43 -7.90
CA VAL A 42 -5.05 2.21 -7.48
C VAL A 42 -4.56 3.42 -6.68
N ILE A 43 -5.15 4.58 -6.96
CA ILE A 43 -4.96 5.78 -6.15
C ILE A 43 -5.99 5.75 -5.03
N VAL A 44 -5.55 5.89 -3.79
CA VAL A 44 -6.42 5.91 -2.61
C VAL A 44 -6.54 7.35 -2.13
N GLU A 45 -7.73 7.92 -2.26
CA GLU A 45 -8.12 9.13 -1.55
C GLU A 45 -8.21 8.82 -0.05
N HIS A 46 -7.64 9.69 0.77
CA HIS A 46 -7.75 9.71 2.21
C HIS A 46 -8.38 11.04 2.62
N ALA A 47 -9.64 11.00 3.05
CA ALA A 47 -10.38 12.16 3.46
C ALA A 47 -10.72 12.08 4.96
N GLU A 48 -10.11 12.95 5.76
CA GLU A 48 -10.48 13.11 7.17
C GLU A 48 -11.70 14.05 7.26
N LEU A 49 -12.79 13.53 7.83
CA LEU A 49 -14.08 14.20 7.94
C LEU A 49 -14.38 14.47 9.41
N THR A 50 -14.32 15.73 9.83
CA THR A 50 -14.78 16.14 11.17
C THR A 50 -16.26 16.50 11.10
N VAL A 51 -17.09 15.75 11.84
CA VAL A 51 -18.55 15.94 11.88
C VAL A 51 -18.96 16.84 13.05
N GLU A 52 -20.03 17.60 12.86
CA GLU A 52 -20.68 18.40 13.90
C GLU A 52 -21.10 17.53 15.10
N ALA A 53 -20.92 18.08 16.31
CA ALA A 53 -21.19 17.32 17.54
C ALA A 53 -22.66 16.89 17.63
N GLY A 54 -22.90 15.62 17.94
CA GLY A 54 -24.25 15.06 18.09
C GLY A 54 -24.95 14.71 16.77
N ARG A 55 -24.24 14.75 15.64
CA ARG A 55 -24.75 14.39 14.31
C ARG A 55 -24.04 13.21 13.67
N GLU A 56 -23.25 12.47 14.44
CA GLU A 56 -22.41 11.37 13.98
C GLU A 56 -23.26 10.21 13.42
N GLU A 57 -24.30 9.79 14.15
CA GLU A 57 -25.19 8.69 13.72
C GLU A 57 -26.01 9.07 12.47
N ASP A 58 -26.48 10.31 12.41
CA ASP A 58 -27.17 10.83 11.22
C ASP A 58 -26.23 10.88 10.01
N PHE A 59 -24.96 11.27 10.22
CA PHE A 59 -23.94 11.26 9.19
C PHE A 59 -23.69 9.83 8.68
N GLU A 60 -23.51 8.86 9.58
CA GLU A 60 -23.35 7.45 9.24
C GLU A 60 -24.53 6.93 8.39
N ALA A 61 -25.77 7.25 8.79
CA ALA A 61 -26.97 6.85 8.06
C ALA A 61 -27.10 7.50 6.68
N VAL A 62 -26.73 8.79 6.55
CA VAL A 62 -26.75 9.50 5.26
C VAL A 62 -25.59 9.05 4.36
N PHE A 63 -24.46 8.67 4.94
CA PHE A 63 -23.28 8.25 4.18
C PHE A 63 -23.54 7.01 3.32
N GLU A 64 -24.40 6.09 3.76
CA GLU A 64 -24.82 4.92 2.99
C GLU A 64 -25.42 5.30 1.62
N LYS A 65 -26.11 6.43 1.52
CA LYS A 65 -26.61 6.98 0.24
C LYS A 65 -25.53 7.75 -0.51
N ALA A 66 -24.66 8.45 0.22
CA ALA A 66 -23.57 9.23 -0.39
C ALA A 66 -22.55 8.33 -1.11
N ARG A 67 -22.26 7.13 -0.57
CA ARG A 67 -21.36 6.17 -1.23
C ARG A 67 -21.93 5.63 -2.56
N GLU A 68 -23.24 5.56 -2.71
CA GLU A 68 -23.87 5.17 -3.99
C GLU A 68 -23.59 6.23 -5.07
N VAL A 69 -23.66 7.52 -4.70
CA VAL A 69 -23.30 8.62 -5.60
C VAL A 69 -21.81 8.59 -5.98
N LEU A 70 -20.92 8.22 -5.05
CA LEU A 70 -19.50 7.99 -5.36
C LEU A 70 -19.32 6.85 -6.36
N ALA A 71 -20.06 5.75 -6.19
CA ALA A 71 -19.97 4.58 -7.05
C ALA A 71 -20.40 4.84 -8.51
N GLU A 72 -21.17 5.91 -8.76
CA GLU A 72 -21.55 6.36 -10.11
C GLU A 72 -20.44 7.14 -10.83
N ALA A 73 -19.35 7.52 -10.15
CA ALA A 73 -18.29 8.34 -10.72
C ALA A 73 -17.36 7.52 -11.63
N ASP A 74 -17.03 8.08 -12.79
CA ASP A 74 -16.05 7.47 -13.70
C ASP A 74 -14.69 7.34 -12.99
N GLY A 75 -14.08 6.14 -13.08
CA GLY A 75 -12.82 5.84 -12.42
C GLY A 75 -12.95 5.47 -10.92
N PHE A 76 -14.16 5.43 -10.34
CA PHE A 76 -14.38 4.87 -9.01
C PHE A 76 -14.03 3.37 -8.97
N ARG A 77 -13.46 2.90 -7.86
CA ARG A 77 -13.11 1.49 -7.63
C ARG A 77 -13.76 0.91 -6.38
N TRP A 78 -13.67 1.60 -5.25
CA TRP A 78 -14.22 1.16 -3.97
C TRP A 78 -14.29 2.34 -2.98
N ALA A 79 -15.05 2.21 -1.90
CA ALA A 79 -15.03 3.14 -0.78
C ALA A 79 -15.13 2.38 0.56
N GLU A 80 -14.46 2.91 1.58
CA GLU A 80 -14.46 2.41 2.96
C GLU A 80 -14.59 3.61 3.91
N LEU A 81 -15.54 3.56 4.84
CA LEU A 81 -15.69 4.57 5.89
C LEU A 81 -15.30 3.96 7.23
N LEU A 82 -14.37 4.60 7.93
CA LEU A 82 -13.95 4.24 9.28
C LEU A 82 -14.28 5.36 10.24
N ARG A 83 -14.62 5.01 11.49
CA ARG A 83 -14.79 5.97 12.58
C ARG A 83 -13.56 5.93 13.48
N CYS A 84 -12.99 7.11 13.78
CA CYS A 84 -11.88 7.20 14.72
C CYS A 84 -12.37 6.89 16.14
N VAL A 85 -11.66 6.00 16.84
CA VAL A 85 -12.02 5.58 18.20
C VAL A 85 -11.64 6.66 19.21
N GLU A 86 -10.49 7.31 19.03
CA GLU A 86 -9.96 8.35 19.91
C GLU A 86 -10.68 9.69 19.74
N ARG A 87 -11.21 9.94 18.54
CA ARG A 87 -11.99 11.14 18.19
C ARG A 87 -13.32 10.70 17.57
N PRO A 88 -14.36 10.41 18.35
CA PRO A 88 -15.61 9.85 17.84
C PRO A 88 -16.38 10.71 16.82
N ARG A 89 -16.00 11.98 16.66
CA ARG A 89 -16.51 12.93 15.67
C ARG A 89 -15.76 12.90 14.34
N THR A 90 -14.61 12.23 14.30
CA THR A 90 -13.75 12.16 13.14
C THR A 90 -13.95 10.83 12.44
N PHE A 91 -14.19 10.91 11.14
CA PHE A 91 -14.29 9.77 10.25
C PHE A 91 -13.15 9.82 9.24
N LEU A 92 -12.70 8.66 8.81
CA LEU A 92 -11.79 8.51 7.69
C LEU A 92 -12.55 7.87 6.54
N LEU A 93 -12.71 8.61 5.45
CA LEU A 93 -13.20 8.08 4.19
C LEU A 93 -12.00 7.73 3.30
N LEU A 94 -11.90 6.46 2.94
CA LEU A 94 -10.99 5.98 1.91
C LEU A 94 -11.76 5.73 0.62
N VAL A 95 -11.27 6.23 -0.51
CA VAL A 95 -11.87 5.98 -1.83
C VAL A 95 -10.81 5.54 -2.82
N GLY A 96 -11.01 4.40 -3.45
CA GLY A 96 -10.20 3.90 -4.54
C GLY A 96 -10.59 4.56 -5.86
N TRP A 97 -9.61 5.15 -6.54
CA TRP A 97 -9.73 5.81 -7.84
C TRP A 97 -8.74 5.23 -8.84
N GLU A 98 -9.10 5.29 -10.12
CA GLU A 98 -8.21 4.96 -11.23
C GLU A 98 -7.03 5.93 -11.36
N SER A 99 -7.26 7.23 -11.10
CA SER A 99 -6.22 8.26 -11.08
C SER A 99 -6.60 9.40 -10.13
N VAL A 100 -5.65 10.30 -9.85
CA VAL A 100 -5.94 11.52 -9.08
C VAL A 100 -6.93 12.41 -9.83
N GLU A 101 -6.78 12.52 -11.15
CA GLU A 101 -7.63 13.34 -12.02
C GLU A 101 -9.07 12.81 -12.10
N ALA A 102 -9.25 11.49 -12.05
CA ALA A 102 -10.59 10.89 -11.96
C ALA A 102 -11.36 11.43 -10.74
N HIS A 103 -10.68 11.61 -9.61
CA HIS A 103 -11.25 12.27 -8.44
C HIS A 103 -11.33 13.80 -8.62
N THR A 104 -10.19 14.47 -8.81
CA THR A 104 -10.10 15.93 -8.65
C THR A 104 -10.70 16.74 -9.78
N VAL A 105 -10.85 16.14 -10.96
CA VAL A 105 -11.50 16.76 -12.12
C VAL A 105 -12.80 16.01 -12.40
N GLY A 106 -12.71 14.71 -12.68
CA GLY A 106 -13.85 13.89 -13.11
C GLY A 106 -15.01 13.92 -12.11
N PHE A 107 -14.73 13.64 -10.84
CA PHE A 107 -15.75 13.68 -9.80
C PHE A 107 -16.00 15.10 -9.28
N ARG A 108 -14.97 15.81 -8.80
CA ARG A 108 -15.13 17.08 -8.05
C ARG A 108 -15.74 18.22 -8.88
N GLU A 109 -15.63 18.21 -10.20
CA GLU A 109 -16.24 19.21 -11.08
C GLU A 109 -17.62 18.77 -11.63
N SER A 110 -18.09 17.57 -11.30
CA SER A 110 -19.35 17.02 -11.81
C SER A 110 -20.57 17.37 -10.97
N GLU A 111 -21.76 17.18 -11.56
CA GLU A 111 -23.03 17.25 -10.84
C GLU A 111 -23.13 16.19 -9.72
N ARG A 112 -22.40 15.07 -9.85
CA ARG A 112 -22.35 14.03 -8.82
C ARG A 112 -21.70 14.54 -7.55
N PHE A 113 -20.64 15.34 -7.66
CA PHE A 113 -20.04 15.97 -6.49
C PHE A 113 -21.01 16.94 -5.80
N GLN A 114 -21.81 17.69 -6.55
CA GLN A 114 -22.84 18.56 -5.96
C GLN A 114 -23.89 17.74 -5.21
N ARG A 115 -24.36 16.63 -5.79
CA ARG A 115 -25.30 15.70 -5.13
C ARG A 115 -24.67 15.10 -3.87
N TRP A 116 -23.46 14.59 -3.95
CA TRP A 116 -22.71 14.05 -2.82
C TRP A 116 -22.56 15.09 -1.71
N ARG A 117 -22.11 16.30 -2.06
CA ARG A 117 -21.90 17.41 -1.12
C ARG A 117 -23.21 17.90 -0.50
N SER A 118 -24.35 17.78 -1.18
CA SER A 118 -25.66 18.08 -0.60
C SER A 118 -26.08 17.09 0.48
N LEU A 119 -25.65 15.82 0.37
CA LEU A 119 -25.95 14.77 1.33
C LEU A 119 -25.08 14.90 2.58
N VAL A 120 -23.76 14.87 2.42
CA VAL A 120 -22.83 14.79 3.57
C VAL A 120 -22.35 16.14 4.06
N GLY A 121 -22.35 17.12 3.18
CA GLY A 121 -21.73 18.41 3.45
C GLY A 121 -22.36 19.25 4.57
N PRO A 122 -23.67 19.14 4.87
CA PRO A 122 -24.26 19.77 6.05
C PRO A 122 -23.74 19.23 7.39
N PHE A 123 -23.05 18.08 7.41
CA PHE A 123 -22.56 17.46 8.63
C PHE A 123 -21.13 17.88 9.01
N PHE A 124 -20.38 18.48 8.08
CA PHE A 124 -18.98 18.82 8.31
C PHE A 124 -18.84 20.06 9.20
N ALA A 125 -18.10 19.92 10.30
CA ALA A 125 -17.75 21.03 11.19
C ALA A 125 -16.66 21.93 10.59
N GLU A 126 -15.86 21.39 9.67
CA GLU A 126 -14.82 22.11 8.93
C GLU A 126 -14.62 21.46 7.54
N PRO A 127 -13.99 22.16 6.59
CA PRO A 127 -13.64 21.55 5.31
C PRO A 127 -12.77 20.28 5.50
N PRO A 128 -13.11 19.16 4.84
CA PRO A 128 -12.30 17.95 4.91
C PRO A 128 -10.84 18.14 4.48
N ALA A 129 -9.92 17.49 5.18
CA ALA A 129 -8.54 17.34 4.74
C ALA A 129 -8.42 16.13 3.83
N VAL A 130 -7.99 16.33 2.57
CA VAL A 130 -7.99 15.28 1.53
C VAL A 130 -6.61 15.14 0.91
N GLU A 131 -6.11 13.91 0.88
CA GLU A 131 -4.82 13.52 0.28
C GLU A 131 -4.97 12.28 -0.59
N HIS A 132 -3.97 11.98 -1.43
CA HIS A 132 -3.96 10.82 -2.34
C HIS A 132 -2.69 10.00 -2.18
N TYR A 133 -2.86 8.69 -2.06
CA TYR A 133 -1.77 7.73 -1.90
C TYR A 133 -1.78 6.71 -3.04
N ARG A 134 -0.62 6.15 -3.34
CA ARG A 134 -0.49 5.05 -4.30
C ARG A 134 -0.31 3.75 -3.53
N GLU A 135 -1.10 2.73 -3.85
CA GLU A 135 -0.86 1.39 -3.34
C GLU A 135 0.46 0.83 -3.89
N LEU A 136 1.34 0.37 -3.00
CA LEU A 136 2.63 -0.24 -3.37
C LEU A 136 2.58 -1.77 -3.46
N GLY A 137 1.47 -2.37 -3.04
CA GLY A 137 1.29 -3.82 -3.03
C GLY A 137 0.00 -4.21 -2.32
N ALA A 138 -0.30 -5.52 -2.32
CA ALA A 138 -1.44 -6.05 -1.61
C ALA A 138 -1.31 -5.86 -0.09
N ARG A 139 -2.45 -5.74 0.60
CA ARG A 139 -2.50 -5.78 2.07
C ARG A 139 -1.88 -7.10 2.54
N PHE A 140 -0.89 -7.03 3.44
CA PHE A 140 -0.30 -8.20 4.06
C PHE A 140 -1.20 -8.66 5.21
N ALA A 141 -1.85 -9.81 5.04
CA ALA A 141 -2.57 -10.52 6.09
C ALA A 141 -1.72 -11.74 6.46
N GLY A 142 -0.94 -11.61 7.53
CA GLY A 142 0.07 -12.59 7.95
C GLY A 142 -0.47 -13.99 8.24
#